data_AF-A0A139C3V9-F1
#
_entry.id   AF-A0A139C3V9-F1
#
_cell.length_a   1.000
_cell.length_b   1.000
_cell.length_c   1.000
_cell.angle_alpha   90.00
_cell.angle_beta   90.00
_cell.angle_gamma   90.00
#
_symmetry.space_group_name_H-M   'P 1'
#
loop_
_entity.id
_entity.type
_entity.pdbx_description
1 polymer ?
#
loop_
_entity_poly.entity_id
_entity_poly.type
_entity_poly.pdbx_seq_one_letter_code
_entity_poly.pdbx_strand_id
1 'polypeptide(L)'
;DNDVDIKAMGPGDAISAISAGQIDAAFLPHPAPTLIGQEGNGRSVVSSGEMLPNHACCVLVVSGDLIRNHPDMVAEIVKTHIKATDYNLEHQDEAAQIFADKQGWDVDVVNASLEEWDGQWIADPAIIADSTVDYAQVQYELGYVDEEFTREDIFDMSFYELAINK
;
A
#
# COMPACT_ATOMS: atom_id res chain seq x y z
N ASP A 1 -24.63 -14.13 11.06
CA ASP A 1 -24.05 -12.78 11.06
C ASP A 1 -24.32 -12.12 9.71
N ASN A 2 -25.21 -11.12 9.69
CA ASN A 2 -25.59 -10.32 8.52
C ASN A 2 -25.86 -8.86 8.95
N ASP A 3 -25.10 -8.36 9.93
CA ASP A 3 -25.36 -7.03 10.51
C ASP A 3 -24.88 -5.91 9.58
N VAL A 4 -24.08 -6.22 8.56
CA VAL A 4 -23.54 -5.30 7.57
C VAL A 4 -23.60 -5.89 6.17
N ASP A 5 -23.74 -5.03 5.15
CA ASP A 5 -23.68 -5.36 3.73
C ASP A 5 -22.35 -4.86 3.15
N ILE A 6 -21.42 -5.78 2.84
CA ILE A 6 -20.08 -5.45 2.35
C ILE A 6 -20.09 -5.38 0.82
N LYS A 7 -19.72 -4.22 0.27
CA LYS A 7 -19.68 -3.97 -1.17
C LYS A 7 -18.27 -3.64 -1.63
N ALA A 8 -17.79 -4.39 -2.63
CA ALA A 8 -16.54 -4.06 -3.30
C ALA A 8 -16.70 -2.80 -4.15
N MET A 9 -15.78 -1.85 -3.98
CA MET A 9 -15.74 -0.58 -4.71
C MET A 9 -14.30 -0.19 -5.01
N GLY A 10 -14.08 0.54 -6.10
CA GLY A 10 -12.81 1.24 -6.31
C GLY A 10 -12.68 2.43 -5.35
N PRO A 11 -11.44 2.91 -5.06
CA PRO A 11 -11.25 4.02 -4.13
C PRO A 11 -12.06 5.28 -4.46
N GLY A 12 -12.10 5.69 -5.74
CA GLY A 12 -12.88 6.87 -6.16
C GLY A 12 -14.40 6.71 -6.01
N ASP A 13 -14.92 5.51 -6.27
CA ASP A 13 -16.33 5.18 -6.10
C ASP A 13 -16.72 5.22 -4.62
N ALA A 14 -15.87 4.66 -3.76
CA ALA A 14 -16.07 4.65 -2.32
C ALA A 14 -16.05 6.07 -1.71
N ILE A 15 -15.13 6.94 -2.15
CA ILE A 15 -15.11 8.37 -1.78
C ILE A 15 -16.43 9.03 -2.17
N SER A 16 -16.88 8.81 -3.40
CA SER A 16 -18.14 9.39 -3.90
C SER A 16 -19.35 8.88 -3.10
N ALA A 17 -19.37 7.59 -2.78
CA ALA A 17 -20.47 6.96 -2.05
C ALA A 17 -20.57 7.46 -0.60
N ILE A 18 -19.44 7.57 0.12
CA ILE A 18 -19.46 8.09 1.50
C ILE A 18 -19.84 9.57 1.52
N SER A 19 -19.29 10.39 0.62
CA SER A 19 -19.63 11.82 0.51
C SER A 19 -21.08 12.06 0.11
N ALA A 20 -21.70 11.13 -0.64
CA ALA A 20 -23.12 11.18 -0.97
C ALA A 20 -24.03 10.56 0.11
N GLY A 21 -23.48 10.04 1.22
CA GLY A 21 -24.23 9.36 2.27
C GLY A 21 -24.89 8.04 1.83
N GLN A 22 -24.32 7.36 0.82
CA GLN A 22 -24.84 6.11 0.29
C GLN A 22 -24.30 4.87 1.03
N ILE A 23 -23.21 5.01 1.76
CA ILE A 23 -22.60 3.99 2.60
C ILE A 23 -22.31 4.58 3.98
N ASP A 24 -22.32 3.74 5.01
CA ASP A 24 -22.08 4.17 6.40
C ASP A 24 -20.59 4.23 6.76
N ALA A 25 -19.75 3.46 6.06
CA ALA A 25 -18.31 3.39 6.28
C ALA A 25 -17.57 2.94 5.00
N ALA A 26 -16.31 3.35 4.88
CA ALA A 26 -15.39 2.92 3.83
C ALA A 26 -14.01 2.61 4.43
N PHE A 27 -13.34 1.60 3.90
CA PHE A 27 -11.94 1.30 4.20
C PHE A 27 -11.07 1.75 3.03
N LEU A 28 -10.29 2.82 3.23
CA LEU A 28 -9.58 3.53 2.15
C LEU A 28 -8.17 3.94 2.57
N PRO A 29 -7.19 3.88 1.66
CA PRO A 29 -5.84 4.39 1.92
C PRO A 29 -5.79 5.93 1.84
N HIS A 30 -4.81 6.54 2.50
CA HIS A 30 -4.49 7.97 2.31
C HIS A 30 -4.20 8.27 0.83
N PRO A 31 -4.58 9.46 0.31
CA PRO A 31 -5.10 10.64 1.03
C PRO A 31 -6.62 10.67 1.27
N ALA A 32 -7.36 9.62 0.91
CA ALA A 32 -8.82 9.68 0.88
C ALA A 32 -9.51 9.97 2.24
N PRO A 33 -9.10 9.37 3.37
CA PRO A 33 -9.69 9.66 4.68
C PRO A 33 -9.51 11.14 5.08
N THR A 34 -8.35 11.74 4.79
CA THR A 34 -8.06 13.15 5.05
C THR A 34 -9.02 14.06 4.28
N LEU A 35 -9.22 13.81 2.98
CA LEU A 35 -10.18 14.58 2.17
C LEU A 35 -11.61 14.48 2.73
N ILE A 36 -12.08 13.26 2.99
CA ILE A 36 -13.43 13.01 3.52
C ILE A 36 -13.64 13.78 4.84
N GLY A 37 -12.63 13.78 5.72
CA GLY A 37 -12.65 14.54 6.97
C GLY A 37 -12.71 16.05 6.76
N GLN A 38 -11.87 16.58 5.87
CA GLN A 38 -11.80 18.02 5.57
C GLN A 38 -13.08 18.55 4.90
N GLU A 39 -13.72 17.75 4.06
CA GLU A 39 -15.01 18.11 3.44
C GLU A 39 -16.20 17.98 4.41
N GLY A 40 -15.99 17.44 5.61
CA GLY A 40 -17.06 17.20 6.60
C GLY A 40 -17.98 16.03 6.24
N ASN A 41 -17.55 15.16 5.32
CA ASN A 41 -18.30 14.03 4.79
C ASN A 41 -18.10 12.75 5.62
N GLY A 42 -17.20 12.77 6.60
CA GLY A 42 -16.95 11.64 7.48
C GLY A 42 -15.81 11.94 8.45
N ARG A 43 -15.31 10.89 9.11
CA ARG A 43 -14.12 10.94 9.96
C ARG A 43 -13.43 9.58 9.99
N SER A 44 -12.12 9.58 10.15
CA SER A 44 -11.38 8.36 10.48
C SER A 44 -11.81 7.85 11.85
N VAL A 45 -12.01 6.53 11.95
CA VAL A 45 -12.48 5.84 13.16
C VAL A 45 -11.42 4.91 13.76
N VAL A 46 -10.61 4.29 12.90
CA VAL A 46 -9.54 3.36 13.26
C VAL A 46 -8.56 3.30 12.10
N SER A 47 -7.26 3.37 12.40
CA SER A 47 -6.20 3.20 11.42
C SER A 47 -5.86 1.72 11.22
N SER A 48 -5.45 1.33 10.02
CA SER A 48 -5.06 -0.06 9.73
C SER A 48 -3.86 -0.53 10.57
N GLY A 49 -2.95 0.38 10.95
CA GLY A 49 -1.85 0.07 11.87
C GLY A 49 -2.31 -0.28 13.28
N GLU A 50 -3.50 0.16 13.71
CA GLU A 50 -4.11 -0.26 14.98
C GLU A 50 -4.76 -1.65 14.88
N MET A 51 -5.25 -2.02 13.69
CA MET A 51 -5.85 -3.33 13.44
C MET A 51 -4.78 -4.43 13.35
N LEU A 52 -3.72 -4.18 12.58
CA LEU A 52 -2.59 -5.08 12.42
C LEU A 52 -1.29 -4.26 12.39
N PRO A 53 -0.57 -4.17 13.52
CA PRO A 53 0.68 -3.42 13.60
C PRO A 53 1.72 -3.90 12.58
N ASN A 54 2.35 -2.95 11.88
CA ASN A 54 3.42 -3.20 10.89
C ASN A 54 3.00 -4.11 9.71
N HIS A 55 1.71 -4.18 9.36
CA HIS A 55 1.28 -4.90 8.17
C HIS A 55 1.83 -4.27 6.89
N ALA A 56 2.21 -5.11 5.93
CA ALA A 56 2.53 -4.64 4.59
C ALA A 56 1.24 -4.15 3.91
N CYS A 57 1.30 -2.97 3.29
CA CYS A 57 0.17 -2.41 2.52
C CYS A 57 0.39 -2.60 1.02
N CYS A 58 1.31 -1.84 0.44
CA CYS A 58 1.66 -1.91 -0.99
C CYS A 58 3.03 -2.55 -1.17
N VAL A 59 3.16 -3.42 -2.16
CA VAL A 59 4.42 -4.13 -2.47
C VAL A 59 4.74 -4.06 -3.96
N LEU A 60 6.03 -4.15 -4.30
CA LEU A 60 6.49 -4.38 -5.66
C LEU A 60 6.50 -5.89 -5.95
N VAL A 61 5.71 -6.33 -6.93
CA VAL A 61 5.69 -7.72 -7.37
C VAL A 61 6.23 -7.82 -8.79
N VAL A 62 7.12 -8.79 -9.01
CA VAL A 62 7.71 -9.08 -10.32
C VAL A 62 7.33 -10.48 -10.75
N SER A 63 6.84 -10.63 -11.98
CA SER A 63 6.47 -11.96 -12.49
C SER A 63 7.69 -12.88 -12.61
N GLY A 64 7.50 -14.18 -12.34
CA GLY A 64 8.56 -15.17 -12.49
C GLY A 64 9.10 -15.28 -13.92
N ASP A 65 8.30 -14.94 -14.94
CA ASP A 65 8.78 -14.89 -16.33
C ASP A 65 9.82 -13.79 -16.54
N LEU A 66 9.56 -12.59 -16.02
CA LEU A 66 10.50 -11.47 -16.09
C LEU A 66 11.78 -11.77 -15.30
N ILE A 67 11.67 -12.40 -14.13
CA ILE A 67 12.82 -12.83 -13.33
C ILE A 67 13.71 -13.80 -14.11
N ARG A 68 13.13 -14.82 -14.76
CA ARG A 68 13.90 -15.83 -15.49
C ARG A 68 14.50 -15.32 -16.79
N ASN A 69 13.76 -14.50 -17.55
CA ASN A 69 14.14 -14.12 -18.90
C ASN A 69 14.90 -12.78 -18.96
N HIS A 70 14.70 -11.90 -17.98
CA HIS A 70 15.28 -10.55 -17.93
C HIS A 70 15.77 -10.15 -16.51
N PRO A 71 16.63 -10.96 -15.86
CA PRO A 71 17.07 -10.70 -14.48
C PRO A 71 17.83 -9.37 -14.32
N ASP A 72 18.52 -8.91 -15.36
CA ASP A 72 19.19 -7.60 -15.38
C ASP A 72 18.19 -6.44 -15.30
N MET A 73 17.07 -6.56 -16.02
CA MET A 73 15.97 -5.60 -15.94
C MET A 73 15.33 -5.60 -14.54
N VAL A 74 15.14 -6.77 -13.95
CA VAL A 74 14.61 -6.89 -12.57
C VAL A 74 15.53 -6.21 -11.56
N ALA A 75 16.85 -6.39 -11.69
CA ALA A 75 17.81 -5.71 -10.82
C ALA A 75 17.72 -4.18 -10.92
N GLU A 76 17.55 -3.63 -12.13
CA GLU A 76 17.37 -2.18 -12.31
C GLU A 76 16.01 -1.69 -11.79
N ILE A 77 14.94 -2.49 -11.92
CA ILE A 77 13.63 -2.18 -11.33
C ILE A 77 13.74 -2.08 -9.80
N VAL A 78 14.35 -3.08 -9.15
CA VAL A 78 14.52 -3.11 -7.69
C VAL A 78 15.39 -1.94 -7.23
N LYS A 79 16.51 -1.68 -7.90
CA LYS A 79 17.37 -0.52 -7.61
C LYS A 79 16.65 0.81 -7.76
N THR A 80 15.80 0.93 -8.78
CA THR A 80 14.99 2.15 -9.01
C THR A 80 13.94 2.31 -7.93
N HIS A 81 13.31 1.22 -7.50
CA HIS A 81 12.33 1.23 -6.42
C HIS A 81 12.97 1.69 -5.10
N ILE A 82 14.14 1.17 -4.73
CA ILE A 82 14.89 1.62 -3.54
C ILE A 82 15.14 3.13 -3.60
N LYS A 83 15.69 3.62 -4.72
CA LYS A 83 15.96 5.05 -4.90
C LYS A 83 14.70 5.92 -4.83
N ALA A 84 13.58 5.44 -5.37
CA ALA A 84 12.32 6.17 -5.31
C ALA A 84 11.76 6.23 -3.88
N THR A 85 11.88 5.14 -3.12
CA THR A 85 11.54 5.11 -1.68
C THR A 85 12.40 6.09 -0.90
N ASP A 86 13.72 6.09 -1.11
CA ASP A 86 14.64 7.03 -0.47
C ASP A 86 14.32 8.48 -0.86
N TYR A 87 14.01 8.72 -2.14
CA TYR A 87 13.61 10.05 -2.62
C TYR A 87 12.36 10.57 -1.92
N ASN A 88 11.33 9.73 -1.74
CA ASN A 88 10.12 10.12 -1.01
C ASN A 88 10.44 10.51 0.44
N LEU A 89 11.36 9.80 1.10
CA LEU A 89 11.79 10.10 2.46
C LEU A 89 12.58 11.42 2.56
N GLU A 90 13.45 11.69 1.59
CA GLU A 90 14.34 12.87 1.57
C GLU A 90 13.65 14.14 1.02
N HIS A 91 12.63 13.98 0.18
CA HIS A 91 11.99 15.06 -0.58
C HIS A 91 10.45 15.00 -0.51
N GLN A 92 9.90 14.89 0.72
CA GLN A 92 8.46 14.72 0.94
C GLN A 92 7.58 15.75 0.23
N ASP A 93 7.90 17.04 0.32
CA ASP A 93 7.10 18.11 -0.33
C ASP A 93 7.04 17.94 -1.86
N GLU A 94 8.16 17.57 -2.48
CA GLU A 94 8.22 17.36 -3.93
C GLU A 94 7.51 16.07 -4.32
N ALA A 95 7.68 15.00 -3.54
CA ALA A 95 6.97 13.73 -3.75
C ALA A 95 5.45 13.92 -3.65
N ALA A 96 4.98 14.70 -2.68
CA ALA A 96 3.58 15.08 -2.53
C ALA A 96 3.06 15.85 -3.75
N GLN A 97 3.82 16.83 -4.25
CA GLN A 97 3.45 17.58 -5.45
C GLN A 97 3.39 16.69 -6.71
N ILE A 98 4.38 15.80 -6.91
CA ILE A 98 4.40 14.85 -8.03
C ILE A 98 3.17 13.94 -7.98
N PHE A 99 2.84 13.42 -6.80
CA PHE A 99 1.64 12.61 -6.60
C PHE A 99 0.37 13.42 -6.90
N ALA A 100 0.26 14.63 -6.35
CA ALA A 100 -0.89 15.52 -6.54
C ALA A 100 -1.15 15.81 -8.02
N ASP A 101 -0.11 16.22 -8.76
CA ASP A 101 -0.20 16.52 -10.19
C ASP A 101 -0.60 15.28 -11.01
N LYS A 102 -0.05 14.12 -10.66
CA LYS A 102 -0.29 12.87 -11.38
C LYS A 102 -1.71 12.35 -11.18
N GLN A 103 -2.20 12.47 -9.94
CA GLN A 103 -3.47 11.87 -9.51
C GLN A 103 -4.63 12.87 -9.53
N GLY A 104 -4.36 14.16 -9.76
CA GLY A 104 -5.36 15.23 -9.77
C GLY A 104 -5.85 15.60 -8.37
N TRP A 105 -4.99 15.52 -7.36
CA TRP A 105 -5.30 15.89 -5.98
C TRP A 105 -4.83 17.31 -5.67
N ASP A 106 -5.46 17.94 -4.69
CA ASP A 106 -4.92 19.14 -4.06
C ASP A 106 -3.70 18.75 -3.20
N VAL A 107 -2.57 19.42 -3.41
CA VAL A 107 -1.32 19.12 -2.70
C VAL A 107 -1.46 19.38 -1.20
N ASP A 108 -2.30 20.32 -0.77
CA ASP A 108 -2.52 20.60 0.66
C ASP A 108 -3.22 19.42 1.35
N VAL A 109 -4.14 18.74 0.64
CA VAL A 109 -4.78 17.50 1.12
C VAL A 109 -3.76 16.38 1.21
N VAL A 110 -2.87 16.25 0.22
CA VAL A 110 -1.82 15.22 0.21
C VAL A 110 -0.86 15.44 1.37
N ASN A 111 -0.38 16.66 1.58
CA ASN A 111 0.52 16.99 2.69
C ASN A 111 -0.12 16.71 4.05
N ALA A 112 -1.36 17.18 4.28
CA ALA A 112 -2.10 16.86 5.50
C ALA A 112 -2.25 15.35 5.70
N SER A 113 -2.48 14.60 4.61
CA SER A 113 -2.60 13.14 4.68
C SER A 113 -1.30 12.45 5.07
N LEU A 114 -0.14 12.98 4.67
CA LEU A 114 1.17 12.44 5.04
C LEU A 114 1.51 12.70 6.52
N GLU A 115 1.01 13.78 7.10
CA GLU A 115 1.13 14.06 8.54
C GLU A 115 0.22 13.14 9.38
N GLU A 116 -0.96 12.79 8.86
CA GLU A 116 -1.92 11.90 9.52
C GLU A 116 -1.58 10.41 9.36
N TRP A 117 -0.90 10.05 8.26
CA TRP A 117 -0.60 8.67 7.92
C TRP A 117 0.36 8.02 8.92
N ASP A 118 0.02 6.82 9.38
CA ASP A 118 0.73 6.06 10.41
C ASP A 118 1.77 5.06 9.85
N GLY A 119 2.02 5.10 8.54
CA GLY A 119 2.92 4.17 7.87
C GLY A 119 4.31 4.72 7.57
N GLN A 120 5.11 3.91 6.90
CA GLN A 120 6.47 4.25 6.47
C GLN A 120 6.73 3.72 5.05
N TRP A 121 7.51 4.45 4.26
CA TRP A 121 8.04 3.93 3.01
C TRP A 121 9.22 3.00 3.30
N ILE A 122 9.08 1.74 2.89
CA ILE A 122 10.05 0.67 3.15
C ILE A 122 10.39 0.03 1.82
N ALA A 123 11.69 -0.08 1.52
CA ALA A 123 12.18 -0.83 0.37
C ALA A 123 12.79 -2.19 0.75
N ASP A 124 13.11 -2.41 2.03
CA ASP A 124 13.69 -3.67 2.50
C ASP A 124 12.61 -4.75 2.61
N PRO A 125 12.64 -5.77 1.73
CA PRO A 125 11.64 -6.83 1.74
C PRO A 125 11.70 -7.69 3.01
N ALA A 126 12.81 -7.71 3.75
CA ALA A 126 12.91 -8.46 5.00
C ALA A 126 12.01 -7.91 6.10
N ILE A 127 11.69 -6.60 6.06
CA ILE A 127 10.82 -5.95 7.06
C ILE A 127 9.36 -6.32 6.85
N ILE A 128 8.93 -6.55 5.60
CA ILE A 128 7.54 -6.85 5.24
C ILE A 128 7.25 -8.36 5.10
N ALA A 129 8.29 -9.20 5.13
CA ALA A 129 8.17 -10.62 4.81
C ALA A 129 7.17 -11.35 5.72
N ASP A 130 7.32 -11.19 7.04
CA ASP A 130 6.52 -11.93 8.01
C ASP A 130 5.04 -11.50 7.94
N SER A 131 4.76 -10.19 7.85
CA SER A 131 3.38 -9.69 7.72
C SER A 131 2.72 -10.07 6.40
N THR A 132 3.51 -10.26 5.33
CA THR A 132 3.00 -10.75 4.04
C THR A 132 2.63 -12.24 4.12
N VAL A 133 3.41 -13.05 4.82
CA VAL A 133 3.09 -14.46 5.08
C VAL A 133 1.84 -14.58 5.96
N ASP A 134 1.73 -13.77 7.02
CA ASP A 134 0.52 -13.73 7.86
C ASP A 134 -0.72 -13.36 7.03
N TYR A 135 -0.59 -12.39 6.12
CA TYR A 135 -1.68 -12.03 5.21
C TYR A 135 -2.05 -13.19 4.27
N ALA A 136 -1.07 -13.90 3.71
CA ALA A 136 -1.31 -15.08 2.87
C ALA A 136 -2.04 -16.19 3.65
N GLN A 137 -1.70 -16.39 4.92
CA GLN A 137 -2.41 -17.33 5.80
C GLN A 137 -3.88 -16.95 5.97
N VAL A 138 -4.18 -15.67 6.21
CA VAL A 138 -5.57 -15.18 6.30
C VAL A 138 -6.32 -15.42 4.98
N GLN A 139 -5.67 -15.22 3.82
CA GLN A 139 -6.29 -15.52 2.53
C GLN A 139 -6.62 -17.01 2.38
N TYR A 140 -5.75 -17.90 2.86
CA TYR A 140 -5.99 -19.35 2.85
C TYR A 140 -7.15 -19.74 3.78
N GLU A 141 -7.17 -19.20 5.01
CA GLU A 141 -8.25 -19.45 5.98
C GLU A 141 -9.63 -18.97 5.47
N LEU A 142 -9.65 -17.89 4.68
CA LEU A 142 -10.85 -17.37 4.03
C LEU A 142 -11.22 -18.13 2.75
N GLY A 143 -10.38 -19.07 2.28
CA GLY A 143 -10.60 -19.85 1.08
C GLY A 143 -10.40 -19.10 -0.23
N TYR A 144 -9.62 -18.01 -0.21
CA TYR A 144 -9.26 -17.24 -1.41
C TYR A 144 -8.04 -17.80 -2.16
N VAL A 145 -7.21 -18.57 -1.47
CA VAL A 145 -6.10 -19.33 -2.06
C VAL A 145 -6.20 -20.80 -1.62
N ASP A 146 -5.72 -21.70 -2.46
CA ASP A 146 -5.87 -23.15 -2.27
C ASP A 146 -4.72 -23.79 -1.47
N GLU A 147 -3.66 -23.04 -1.17
CA GLU A 147 -2.47 -23.51 -0.46
C GLU A 147 -1.88 -22.43 0.45
N GLU A 148 -1.10 -22.90 1.44
CA GLU A 148 -0.30 -22.05 2.34
C GLU A 148 1.04 -21.72 1.67
N PHE A 149 1.55 -20.52 1.91
CA PHE A 149 2.81 -20.04 1.33
C PHE A 149 3.85 -19.77 2.41
N THR A 150 5.08 -20.22 2.18
CA THR A 150 6.22 -19.87 3.02
C THR A 150 6.87 -18.56 2.54
N ARG A 151 7.79 -18.03 3.35
CA ARG A 151 8.58 -16.85 2.97
C ARG A 151 9.35 -17.08 1.67
N GLU A 152 9.91 -18.26 1.48
CA GLU A 152 10.69 -18.64 0.32
C GLU A 152 9.82 -18.82 -0.94
N ASP A 153 8.53 -19.09 -0.79
CA ASP A 153 7.59 -19.16 -1.92
C ASP A 153 7.23 -17.76 -2.44
N ILE A 154 7.22 -16.75 -1.57
CA ILE A 154 6.77 -15.39 -1.88
C ILE A 154 7.95 -14.47 -2.24
N PHE A 155 9.10 -14.61 -1.58
CA PHE A 155 10.20 -13.65 -1.67
C PHE A 155 11.48 -14.23 -2.27
N ASP A 156 12.00 -13.54 -3.29
CA ASP A 156 13.38 -13.66 -3.74
C ASP A 156 14.17 -12.40 -3.33
N MET A 157 14.93 -12.52 -2.24
CA MET A 157 15.70 -11.40 -1.67
C MET A 157 16.97 -11.06 -2.46
N SER A 158 17.40 -11.93 -3.38
CA SER A 158 18.71 -11.82 -4.02
C SER A 158 18.87 -10.55 -4.85
N PHE A 159 17.78 -10.05 -5.46
CA PHE A 159 17.79 -8.81 -6.22
C PHE A 159 17.93 -7.57 -5.34
N TYR A 160 17.30 -7.56 -4.16
CA TYR A 160 17.46 -6.46 -3.20
C TYR A 160 18.87 -6.46 -2.61
N GLU A 161 19.37 -7.62 -2.17
CA GLU A 161 20.72 -7.77 -1.65
C GLU A 161 21.78 -7.35 -2.68
N LEU A 162 21.60 -7.68 -3.95
CA LEU A 162 22.49 -7.25 -5.03
C LEU A 162 22.46 -5.72 -5.22
N ALA A 163 21.29 -5.09 -5.03
CA ALA A 163 21.11 -3.66 -5.24
C ALA A 163 21.75 -2.81 -4.14
N ILE A 164 21.73 -3.27 -2.88
CA ILE A 164 22.31 -2.53 -1.74
C ILE A 164 23.82 -2.75 -1.54
N ASN A 165 24.38 -3.81 -2.12
CA ASN A 165 25.81 -4.16 -1.99
C ASN A 165 26.70 -3.58 -3.11
N LYS A 166 26.17 -2.73 -4.00
CA LYS A 166 26.90 -2.11 -5.13
C LYS A 166 26.90 -0.60 -5.03
#